data_AF-A0A4Q3GS02-F1
#
_entry.id   AF-A0A4Q3GS02-F1
#
_cell.length_a   1.000
_cell.length_b   1.000
_cell.length_c   1.000
_cell.angle_alpha   90.00
_cell.angle_beta   90.00
_cell.angle_gamma   90.00
#
_symmetry.space_group_name_H-M   'P 1'
#
loop_
_entity.id
_entity.type
_entity.pdbx_description
1 polymer ?
#
loop_
_entity_poly.entity_id
_entity_poly.type
_entity_poly.pdbx_seq_one_letter_code
_entity_poly.pdbx_strand_id
1 'polypeptide(L)' 'MPKEDIDKLPSVPGIYYFHNSKAKVVYVGKAIDIRKRVNSHFAAQHMFPTTFALC' A
#
# COMPACT_ATOMS: atom_id res chain seq x y z
N MET A 1 4.62 5.30 5.94
CA MET A 1 5.49 4.38 5.20
C MET A 1 6.59 5.21 4.56
N PRO A 2 7.88 4.84 4.71
CA PRO A 2 8.98 5.52 4.04
C PRO A 2 8.78 5.47 2.51
N LYS A 3 9.20 6.52 1.79
CA LYS A 3 9.11 6.56 0.31
C LYS A 3 9.85 5.39 -0.34
N GLU A 4 10.97 4.97 0.26
CA GLU A 4 11.79 3.86 -0.20
C GLU A 4 11.02 2.53 -0.33
N ASP A 5 10.00 2.31 0.50
CA ASP A 5 9.20 1.07 0.41
C ASP A 5 8.11 1.17 -0.66
N ILE A 6 7.63 2.38 -0.96
CA ILE A 6 6.70 2.62 -2.08
C ILE A 6 7.44 2.38 -3.40
N ASP A 7 8.70 2.79 -3.47
CA ASP A 7 9.54 2.59 -4.66
C ASP A 7 9.89 1.13 -4.94
N LYS A 8 9.68 0.22 -3.98
CA LYS A 8 9.84 -1.23 -4.16
C LYS A 8 8.56 -1.91 -4.68
N LEU A 9 7.41 -1.23 -4.66
CA LEU A 9 6.13 -1.83 -5.06
C LEU A 9 6.08 -2.07 -6.58
N PRO A 10 5.63 -3.23 -7.07
CA PRO A 10 5.53 -3.46 -8.50
C PRO A 10 4.44 -2.60 -9.14
N SER A 11 4.68 -2.15 -10.37
CA SER A 11 3.70 -1.43 -11.20
C SER A 11 2.87 -2.42 -12.00
N VAL A 12 2.11 -3.27 -11.28
CA VAL A 12 1.27 -4.31 -11.87
C VAL A 12 -0.14 -4.26 -11.26
N PRO A 13 -1.14 -4.86 -11.93
CA PRO A 13 -2.45 -5.07 -11.35
C PRO A 13 -2.37 -6.06 -10.20
N GLY A 14 -3.15 -5.83 -9.15
CA GLY A 14 -3.24 -6.78 -8.05
C GLY A 14 -4.01 -6.25 -6.85
N ILE A 15 -3.96 -7.05 -5.80
CA ILE A 15 -4.58 -6.79 -4.50
C ILE A 15 -3.47 -6.54 -3.49
N TYR A 16 -3.66 -5.57 -2.62
CA TYR A 16 -2.70 -5.21 -1.57
C TYR A 16 -3.38 -5.08 -0.21
N TYR A 17 -2.62 -5.36 0.84
CA TYR A 17 -3.10 -5.39 2.22
C TYR A 17 -2.35 -4.38 3.06
N PHE A 18 -3.05 -3.59 3.87
CA PHE A 18 -2.43 -2.89 4.98
C PHE A 18 -2.68 -3.67 6.27
N HIS A 19 -1.63 -3.84 7.06
CA HIS A 19 -1.73 -4.51 8.36
C HIS A 19 -1.93 -3.50 9.49
N ASN A 20 -1.73 -3.88 10.74
CA ASN A 20 -1.49 -2.94 11.82
C ASN A 20 -0.20 -3.35 12.54
N SER A 21 0.17 -2.66 13.60
CA SER A 21 1.36 -3.02 14.40
C SER A 21 1.30 -4.44 14.99
N LYS A 22 0.11 -5.06 15.05
CA LYS A 22 -0.12 -6.43 15.49
C LYS A 22 -0.25 -7.42 14.32
N ALA A 23 0.22 -7.05 13.12
CA ALA A 23 0.14 -7.84 11.90
C ALA A 23 -1.29 -8.27 11.48
N LYS A 24 -2.34 -7.62 11.99
CA LYS A 24 -3.73 -7.88 11.58
C LYS A 24 -4.06 -7.04 10.35
N VAL A 25 -4.67 -7.65 9.32
CA VAL A 25 -5.16 -6.93 8.14
C VAL A 25 -6.23 -5.92 8.58
N VAL A 26 -6.03 -4.64 8.25
CA VAL A 26 -7.00 -3.56 8.53
C VAL A 26 -7.61 -2.97 7.28
N TYR A 27 -6.99 -3.19 6.12
CA TYR A 27 -7.50 -2.71 4.84
C TYR A 27 -7.01 -3.59 3.70
N VAL A 28 -7.88 -3.75 2.70
CA VAL A 28 -7.57 -4.43 1.44
C VAL A 28 -7.93 -3.50 0.30
N GLY A 29 -6.99 -3.28 -0.62
CA GLY A 29 -7.20 -2.48 -1.83
C GLY A 29 -6.92 -3.29 -3.10
N LYS A 30 -7.58 -2.92 -4.20
CA LYS A 30 -7.30 -3.44 -5.54
C LYS A 30 -6.87 -2.29 -6.44
N ALA A 31 -5.87 -2.52 -7.29
CA ALA A 31 -5.42 -1.55 -8.26
C ALA A 31 -5.05 -2.21 -9.59
N ILE A 32 -5.14 -1.45 -10.68
CA ILE A 32 -4.56 -1.81 -11.97
C ILE A 32 -3.05 -1.55 -11.97
N ASP A 33 -2.59 -0.57 -11.18
CA ASP A 33 -1.18 -0.28 -10.95
C ASP A 33 -1.04 0.01 -9.45
N ILE A 34 -0.52 -0.97 -8.72
CA ILE A 34 -0.36 -0.89 -7.26
C ILE A 34 0.51 0.30 -6.90
N ARG A 35 1.69 0.46 -7.52
CA ARG A 35 2.60 1.58 -7.23
C ARG A 35 1.92 2.93 -7.39
N LYS A 36 1.23 3.17 -8.51
CA LYS A 36 0.52 4.45 -8.74
C LYS A 36 -0.61 4.68 -7.74
N ARG A 37 -1.41 3.65 -7.46
CA ARG A 37 -2.54 3.76 -6.52
C ARG A 37 -2.05 4.11 -5.13
N VAL A 38 -1.00 3.43 -4.68
CA VAL A 38 -0.39 3.62 -3.38
C VAL A 38 0.23 5.01 -3.29
N ASN A 39 1.04 5.41 -4.28
CA ASN A 39 1.68 6.72 -4.31
C ASN A 39 0.65 7.88 -4.27
N SER A 40 -0.45 7.78 -5.01
CA SER A 40 -1.54 8.76 -4.97
C SER A 40 -2.21 8.85 -3.59
N HIS A 41 -2.35 7.72 -2.89
CA HIS A 41 -3.02 7.66 -1.59
C HIS A 41 -2.15 8.20 -0.45
N PHE A 42 -0.81 8.11 -0.59
CA PHE A 42 0.16 8.66 0.36
C PHE A 42 0.55 10.11 0.06
N ALA A 43 0.44 10.56 -1.20
CA ALA A 43 0.66 11.95 -1.58
C ALA A 43 -0.50 12.88 -1.15
N ALA A 44 -1.73 12.37 -1.12
CA ALA A 44 -2.87 13.04 -0.51
C ALA A 44 -2.86 12.74 1.01
N GLN A 45 -2.96 13.76 1.85
CA GLN A 45 -2.74 13.71 3.32
C GLN A 45 -3.75 12.86 4.15
N HIS A 46 -4.34 11.81 3.60
CA HIS A 46 -5.19 10.85 4.31
C HIS A 46 -4.38 9.62 4.74
N MET A 47 -3.64 9.79 5.83
CA MET A 47 -2.72 8.81 6.38
C MET A 47 -3.47 7.73 7.18
N PHE A 48 -3.63 6.53 6.61
CA PHE A 48 -3.87 5.32 7.40
C PHE A 48 -2.55 4.53 7.50
N PRO A 49 -2.15 4.10 8.71
CA PRO A 49 -0.91 3.36 8.88
C PRO A 49 -1.09 1.94 8.30
N THR A 50 -0.02 1.42 7.68
CA THR A 50 0.71 0.18 8.06
C THR A 50 0.96 -0.80 6.89
N THR A 51 2.21 -1.29 6.81
CA THR A 51 2.72 -2.53 6.19
C THR A 51 1.92 -3.22 5.07
N PHE A 52 2.49 -3.17 3.85
CA PHE A 52 2.07 -3.91 2.66
C PHE A 52 2.47 -5.38 2.70
N ALA A 53 1.52 -6.28 2.39
CA ALA A 53 1.82 -7.59 1.82
C ALA A 53 1.35 -7.62 0.37
N LEU A 54 2.18 -8.16 -0.51
CA LEU A 54 1.96 -8.24 -1.95
C LEU A 54 2.08 -9.72 -2.33
N CYS A 55 0.96 -10.35 -2.68
CA CYS A 55 0.92 -11.68 -3.28
C CYS A 55 0.64 -11.55 -4.78
#